data_AF-A0A1B1AH59-F1
#
_entry.id   AF-A0A1B1AH59-F1
#
_cell.length_a   1.000
_cell.length_b   1.000
_cell.length_c   1.000
_cell.angle_alpha   90.00
_cell.angle_beta   90.00
_cell.angle_gamma   90.00
#
_symmetry.space_group_name_H-M   'P 1'
#
loop_
_entity.id
_entity.type
_entity.pdbx_description
1 polymer ?
#
loop_
_entity_poly.entity_id
_entity_poly.type
_entity_poly.pdbx_seq_one_letter_code
_entity_poly.pdbx_strand_id
1 'polypeptide(L)'
;MLRTILMTLATFLLAAAPGASAQSRRADVNTIIARHIEARGGEAAIRALNSLVFDNGSYSEPGYTGSGDAVMMLMRPYLKLVGRPDRNPDFMEGYDGAAWEWYRDPGIVLRTTGDASEAARHYADVEGPFLDYAAKGSHVELIGEETIGNRRAYQVRLTMMDGYETDFFIDRRTYMIIASRHTASIHAFGTRVASETRFSDFRPVAGVLFPFRSSEVEIATGRELNAMQWGSIEANQDLPVQWFSPPRFERTPLQAFMEQMFNQRVDAPAVLWTYHNFRRTHPDIDTREAAEIIGFQILKMGQLDQAIALLERNAADNPDAADSAFGLGRAYATVGRTAEARREFNRALQIEPGHARATRALAALPPN
;
A
#
# COMPACT_ATOMS: atom_id res chain seq x y z
N MET A 1 30.51 -5.46 -88.04
CA MET A 1 29.13 -5.58 -87.54
C MET A 1 28.95 -4.62 -86.37
N LEU A 2 27.92 -3.79 -86.47
CA LEU A 2 27.53 -2.60 -85.69
C LEU A 2 27.52 -2.75 -84.15
N ARG A 3 28.01 -1.74 -83.41
CA ARG A 3 27.18 -0.85 -82.56
C ARG A 3 28.00 0.24 -81.82
N THR A 4 27.52 1.47 -81.97
CA THR A 4 27.96 2.78 -81.46
C THR A 4 27.53 3.01 -80.02
N ILE A 5 28.37 3.60 -79.14
CA ILE A 5 27.92 4.43 -77.99
C ILE A 5 28.91 5.59 -77.75
N LEU A 6 28.34 6.80 -77.65
CA LEU A 6 28.97 8.11 -77.50
C LEU A 6 29.11 8.52 -76.02
N MET A 7 30.15 9.33 -75.75
CA MET A 7 30.38 10.34 -74.70
C MET A 7 29.34 10.59 -73.58
N THR A 8 29.78 10.72 -72.32
CA THR A 8 29.82 12.03 -71.60
C THR A 8 30.63 11.99 -70.28
N LEU A 9 31.25 13.12 -69.98
CA LEU A 9 32.14 13.45 -68.85
C LEU A 9 31.32 13.81 -67.58
N ALA A 10 31.78 13.45 -66.38
CA ALA A 10 31.32 14.10 -65.13
C ALA A 10 32.36 14.06 -63.99
N THR A 11 32.63 15.24 -63.46
CA THR A 11 33.53 15.64 -62.37
C THR A 11 32.92 15.35 -60.99
N PHE A 12 33.70 14.88 -60.01
CA PHE A 12 33.40 14.98 -58.56
C PHE A 12 34.75 15.05 -57.80
N LEU A 13 35.23 16.19 -57.33
CA LEU A 13 34.90 17.00 -56.14
C LEU A 13 35.22 16.33 -54.78
N LEU A 14 36.08 17.06 -54.06
CA LEU A 14 36.75 16.80 -52.78
C LEU A 14 35.86 16.22 -51.67
N ALA A 15 36.47 15.31 -50.90
CA ALA A 15 35.95 14.76 -49.65
C ALA A 15 35.74 15.83 -48.58
N ALA A 16 34.50 15.98 -48.12
CA ALA A 16 34.17 16.54 -46.82
C ALA A 16 33.81 15.39 -45.88
N ALA A 17 34.46 15.34 -44.71
CA ALA A 17 34.19 14.36 -43.68
C ALA A 17 32.74 14.50 -43.16
N PRO A 18 31.97 13.40 -43.02
CA PRO A 18 30.63 13.48 -42.46
C PRO A 18 30.69 13.52 -40.93
N GLY A 19 30.28 14.68 -40.40
CA GLY A 19 29.28 14.80 -39.34
C GLY A 19 29.58 14.14 -37.99
N ALA A 20 30.02 14.96 -37.02
CA ALA A 20 29.52 14.79 -35.66
C ALA A 20 27.99 14.93 -35.71
N SER A 21 27.29 13.81 -35.62
CA SER A 21 25.83 13.81 -35.62
C SER A 21 25.34 14.61 -34.41
N ALA A 22 24.32 15.43 -34.66
CA ALA A 22 23.56 16.16 -33.67
C ALA A 22 22.67 15.22 -32.82
N GLN A 23 23.25 14.13 -32.29
CA GLN A 23 22.68 13.38 -31.18
C GLN A 23 22.95 14.25 -29.93
N SER A 24 22.08 15.22 -29.73
CA SER A 24 22.11 16.12 -28.57
C SER A 24 22.32 15.33 -27.27
N ARG A 25 23.08 15.92 -26.33
CA ARG A 25 23.36 15.44 -24.97
C ARG A 25 22.06 15.28 -24.16
N ARG A 26 21.22 14.30 -24.50
CA ARG A 26 20.09 13.90 -23.67
C ARG A 26 20.69 13.24 -22.42
N ALA A 27 20.27 13.68 -21.24
CA ALA A 27 20.76 13.11 -20.00
C ALA A 27 20.46 11.61 -19.99
N ASP A 28 21.47 10.78 -19.74
CA ASP A 28 21.30 9.34 -19.56
C ASP A 28 20.69 9.06 -18.17
N VAL A 29 19.74 8.13 -18.10
CA VAL A 29 19.04 7.77 -16.86
C VAL A 29 20.02 7.34 -15.77
N ASN A 30 21.09 6.62 -16.14
CA ASN A 30 22.11 6.19 -15.19
C ASN A 30 22.89 7.37 -14.62
N THR A 31 23.15 8.40 -15.44
CA THR A 31 23.83 9.62 -14.97
C THR A 31 22.94 10.41 -14.02
N ILE A 32 21.63 10.49 -14.27
CA ILE A 32 20.68 11.15 -13.38
C ILE A 32 20.60 10.41 -12.04
N ILE A 33 20.49 9.08 -12.08
CA ILE A 33 20.46 8.23 -10.90
C ILE A 33 21.75 8.34 -10.08
N ALA A 34 22.92 8.27 -10.72
CA ALA A 34 24.20 8.42 -10.04
C ALA A 34 24.31 9.78 -9.31
N ARG A 35 23.86 10.86 -9.97
CA ARG A 35 23.83 12.19 -9.34
C ARG A 35 22.81 12.29 -8.21
N HIS A 36 21.68 11.59 -8.32
CA HIS A 36 20.72 11.48 -7.22
C HIS A 36 21.31 10.77 -6.00
N ILE A 37 21.95 9.62 -6.21
CA ILE A 37 22.62 8.86 -5.15
C ILE A 37 23.69 9.72 -4.46
N GLU A 38 24.51 10.42 -5.24
CA GLU A 38 25.52 11.35 -4.71
C GLU A 38 24.88 12.50 -3.92
N ALA A 39 23.88 13.17 -4.49
CA ALA A 39 23.20 14.29 -3.83
C ALA A 39 22.48 13.90 -2.54
N ARG A 40 21.99 12.65 -2.45
CA ARG A 40 21.33 12.13 -1.26
C ARG A 40 22.33 11.85 -0.12
N GLY A 41 23.62 11.66 -0.41
CA GLY A 41 24.64 11.36 0.61
C GLY A 41 25.76 10.42 0.13
N GLY A 42 25.67 9.92 -1.10
CA GLY A 42 26.62 8.99 -1.68
C GLY A 42 26.32 7.54 -1.31
N GLU A 43 26.79 6.63 -2.17
CA GLU A 43 26.55 5.19 -2.04
C GLU A 43 27.05 4.62 -0.71
N ALA A 44 28.25 5.02 -0.27
CA ALA A 44 28.85 4.53 0.97
C ALA A 44 28.00 4.86 2.21
N ALA A 45 27.48 6.09 2.31
CA ALA A 45 26.65 6.50 3.44
C ALA A 45 25.29 5.77 3.43
N ILE A 46 24.67 5.61 2.24
CA ILE A 46 23.41 4.88 2.10
C ILE A 46 23.59 3.39 2.45
N ARG A 47 24.69 2.77 2.02
CA ARG A 47 25.01 1.37 2.36
C ARG A 47 25.30 1.16 3.85
N ALA A 48 25.83 2.18 4.53
CA ALA A 48 26.10 2.14 5.96
C ALA A 48 24.83 2.21 6.83
N LEU A 49 23.65 2.48 6.23
CA LEU A 49 22.37 2.41 6.93
C LEU A 49 21.92 0.96 7.08
N ASN A 50 21.71 0.50 8.31
CA ASN A 50 21.16 -0.81 8.65
C ASN A 50 19.70 -0.72 9.10
N SER A 51 19.35 0.30 9.88
CA SER A 51 18.00 0.55 10.38
C SER A 51 17.66 2.04 10.32
N LEU A 52 16.38 2.34 10.20
CA LEU A 52 15.82 3.69 10.27
C LEU A 52 14.60 3.69 11.18
N VAL A 53 14.53 4.62 12.12
CA VAL A 53 13.39 4.85 13.00
C VAL A 53 12.84 6.23 12.73
N PHE A 54 11.65 6.29 12.13
CA PHE A 54 10.88 7.50 11.91
C PHE A 54 9.91 7.65 13.08
N ASP A 55 10.06 8.68 13.90
CA ASP A 55 9.34 8.80 15.18
C ASP A 55 8.72 10.20 15.35
N ASN A 56 7.85 10.34 16.35
CA ASN A 56 7.10 11.55 16.68
C ASN A 56 6.39 12.14 15.46
N GLY A 57 5.83 11.27 14.62
CA GLY A 57 5.18 11.66 13.39
C GLY A 57 3.76 12.20 13.61
N SER A 58 3.39 13.23 12.86
CA SER A 58 2.00 13.69 12.72
C SER A 58 1.46 13.29 11.35
N TYR A 59 0.36 12.54 11.34
CA TYR A 59 -0.32 12.05 10.14
C TYR A 59 -1.72 12.65 10.05
N SER A 60 -2.14 13.05 8.85
CA SER A 60 -3.49 13.56 8.61
C SER A 60 -4.04 13.05 7.30
N GLU A 61 -5.34 12.76 7.28
CA GLU A 61 -6.12 12.42 6.10
C GLU A 61 -7.56 12.95 6.26
N PRO A 62 -8.37 13.06 5.19
CA PRO A 62 -9.74 13.52 5.30
C PRO A 62 -10.56 12.71 6.32
N GLY A 63 -10.96 13.35 7.42
CA GLY A 63 -11.75 12.73 8.48
C GLY A 63 -10.93 12.14 9.65
N TYR A 64 -9.60 12.17 9.57
CA TYR A 64 -8.72 11.71 10.64
C TYR A 64 -7.44 12.56 10.75
N THR A 65 -7.17 13.05 11.95
CA THR A 65 -5.89 13.73 12.25
C THR A 65 -5.26 13.04 13.45
N GLY A 66 -4.19 12.28 13.22
CA GLY A 66 -3.39 11.66 14.27
C GLY A 66 -2.22 12.58 14.65
N SER A 67 -2.21 13.08 15.89
CA SER A 67 -1.14 13.96 16.37
C SER A 67 -0.11 13.20 17.19
N GLY A 68 1.14 13.14 16.72
CA GLY A 68 2.33 12.95 17.57
C GLY A 68 2.81 11.52 17.85
N ASP A 69 2.09 10.49 17.42
CA ASP A 69 2.40 9.10 17.78
C ASP A 69 2.71 8.18 16.59
N ALA A 70 2.75 8.71 15.36
CA ALA A 70 3.09 7.90 14.20
C ALA A 70 4.55 7.46 14.27
N VAL A 71 4.78 6.16 14.13
CA VAL A 71 6.12 5.56 14.10
C VAL A 71 6.22 4.57 12.95
N MET A 72 7.33 4.62 12.22
CA MET A 72 7.71 3.64 11.22
C MET A 72 9.16 3.23 11.40
N MET A 73 9.46 1.96 11.21
CA MET A 73 10.81 1.43 11.26
C MET A 73 11.12 0.65 9.99
N LEU A 74 12.34 0.80 9.50
CA LEU A 74 12.90 0.00 8.42
C LEU A 74 14.18 -0.68 8.92
N MET A 75 14.45 -1.91 8.49
CA MET A 75 15.70 -2.58 8.78
C MET A 75 16.12 -3.51 7.62
N ARG A 76 17.42 -3.58 7.35
CA ARG A 76 17.97 -4.53 6.39
C ARG A 76 17.67 -5.98 6.83
N PRO A 77 17.53 -6.93 5.89
CA PRO A 77 17.64 -6.72 4.44
C PRO A 77 16.38 -6.10 3.81
N TYR A 78 15.19 -6.32 4.40
CA TYR A 78 13.92 -5.89 3.82
C TYR A 78 12.79 -6.02 4.86
N LEU A 79 12.93 -5.36 6.00
CA LEU A 79 12.00 -5.41 7.11
C LEU A 79 11.35 -4.05 7.32
N LYS A 80 10.02 -4.05 7.51
CA LYS A 80 9.23 -2.84 7.79
C LYS A 80 8.31 -3.10 8.98
N LEU A 81 8.13 -2.06 9.80
CA LEU A 81 7.15 -2.04 10.88
C LEU A 81 6.53 -0.65 10.97
N VAL A 82 5.21 -0.56 11.04
CA VAL A 82 4.49 0.64 11.45
C VAL A 82 3.93 0.38 12.85
N GLY A 83 4.22 1.30 13.77
CA GLY A 83 3.96 1.15 15.19
C GLY A 83 5.21 0.79 15.99
N ARG A 84 5.04 0.71 17.32
CA ARG A 84 6.11 0.45 18.29
C ARG A 84 5.68 -0.57 19.32
N PRO A 85 6.21 -1.81 19.32
CA PRO A 85 5.80 -2.84 20.26
C PRO A 85 5.92 -2.42 21.72
N ASP A 86 6.93 -1.61 22.05
CA ASP A 86 7.20 -1.09 23.40
C ASP A 86 6.27 0.06 23.82
N ARG A 87 5.57 0.70 22.89
CA ARG A 87 4.53 1.71 23.17
C ARG A 87 3.13 1.12 23.31
N ASN A 88 3.00 -0.19 23.11
CA ASN A 88 1.72 -0.90 23.17
C ASN A 88 0.66 -0.17 22.32
N PRO A 89 0.69 -0.28 20.98
CA PRO A 89 -0.30 0.33 20.09
C PRO A 89 -1.53 -0.57 19.95
N ASP A 90 -2.64 -0.05 19.46
CA ASP A 90 -3.85 -0.86 19.19
C ASP A 90 -3.77 -1.61 17.85
N PHE A 91 -2.89 -1.15 16.96
CA PHE A 91 -2.65 -1.70 15.64
C PHE A 91 -1.16 -1.67 15.32
N MET A 92 -0.67 -2.71 14.63
CA MET A 92 0.63 -2.72 13.98
C MET A 92 0.52 -3.40 12.63
N GLU A 93 1.32 -2.94 11.67
CA GLU A 93 1.51 -3.64 10.40
C GLU A 93 3.00 -3.74 10.11
N GLY A 94 3.38 -4.79 9.39
CA GLY A 94 4.78 -5.00 9.07
C GLY A 94 5.00 -5.90 7.87
N TYR A 95 6.27 -6.01 7.52
CA TYR A 95 6.75 -6.88 6.47
C TYR A 95 8.02 -7.58 6.97
N ASP A 96 7.96 -8.90 7.10
CA ASP A 96 9.08 -9.76 7.50
C ASP A 96 9.52 -10.74 6.40
N GLY A 97 9.26 -10.38 5.14
CA GLY A 97 9.25 -11.30 4.00
C GLY A 97 7.83 -11.67 3.57
N ALA A 98 6.87 -11.58 4.49
CA ALA A 98 5.45 -11.57 4.21
C ALA A 98 4.77 -10.41 4.95
N ALA A 99 3.78 -9.79 4.32
CA ALA A 99 3.02 -8.71 4.95
C ALA A 99 2.14 -9.25 6.07
N TRP A 100 1.97 -8.46 7.13
CA TRP A 100 1.15 -8.83 8.27
C TRP A 100 0.54 -7.61 8.96
N GLU A 101 -0.58 -7.84 9.62
CA GLU A 101 -1.27 -6.90 10.49
C GLU A 101 -1.53 -7.56 11.84
N TRP A 102 -1.50 -6.78 12.91
CA TRP A 102 -1.89 -7.18 14.24
C TRP A 102 -2.88 -6.17 14.81
N TYR A 103 -3.97 -6.71 15.36
CA TYR A 103 -5.01 -5.95 16.05
C TYR A 103 -5.01 -6.36 17.51
N ARG A 104 -4.85 -5.41 18.42
CA ARG A 104 -4.88 -5.70 19.87
C ARG A 104 -6.22 -6.29 20.29
N ASP A 105 -7.29 -5.71 19.80
CA ASP A 105 -8.65 -6.18 20.00
C ASP A 105 -9.19 -6.61 18.63
N PRO A 106 -9.44 -7.91 18.39
CA PRO A 106 -9.58 -9.00 19.37
C PRO A 106 -8.29 -9.79 19.69
N GLY A 107 -7.11 -9.30 19.30
CA GLY A 107 -5.83 -9.95 19.59
C GLY A 107 -5.48 -11.00 18.54
N ILE A 108 -5.49 -10.59 17.27
CA ILE A 108 -5.28 -11.49 16.12
C ILE A 108 -4.16 -10.98 15.22
N VAL A 109 -3.50 -11.92 14.56
CA VAL A 109 -2.51 -11.65 13.51
C VAL A 109 -3.07 -12.10 12.17
N LEU A 110 -3.04 -11.20 11.19
CA LEU A 110 -3.48 -11.47 9.83
C LEU A 110 -2.28 -11.44 8.88
N ARG A 111 -2.17 -12.44 8.00
CA ARG A 111 -1.23 -12.42 6.87
C ARG A 111 -1.95 -11.88 5.64
N THR A 112 -1.68 -10.62 5.31
CA THR A 112 -2.37 -9.88 4.25
C THR A 112 -1.93 -10.36 2.86
N THR A 113 -2.78 -10.13 1.85
CA THR A 113 -2.53 -10.48 0.44
C THR A 113 -3.07 -9.37 -0.46
N GLY A 114 -2.78 -9.42 -1.75
CA GLY A 114 -3.23 -8.41 -2.73
C GLY A 114 -2.59 -7.05 -2.45
N ASP A 115 -3.33 -5.97 -2.73
CA ASP A 115 -2.88 -4.58 -2.59
C ASP A 115 -2.21 -4.28 -1.25
N ALA A 116 -2.74 -4.80 -0.13
CA ALA A 116 -2.17 -4.64 1.20
C ALA A 116 -0.75 -5.22 1.31
N SER A 117 -0.53 -6.42 0.75
CA SER A 117 0.77 -7.07 0.76
C SER A 117 1.75 -6.43 -0.23
N GLU A 118 1.25 -5.89 -1.34
CA GLU A 118 2.03 -5.12 -2.30
C GLU A 118 2.57 -3.84 -1.65
N ALA A 119 1.68 -3.04 -1.04
CA ALA A 119 2.02 -1.78 -0.38
C ALA A 119 3.01 -1.97 0.78
N ALA A 120 2.88 -3.04 1.56
CA ALA A 120 3.81 -3.37 2.63
C ALA A 120 5.23 -3.67 2.11
N ARG A 121 5.33 -4.26 0.90
CA ARG A 121 6.61 -4.61 0.26
C ARG A 121 7.28 -3.40 -0.39
N HIS A 122 6.55 -2.62 -1.20
CA HIS A 122 7.12 -1.60 -2.11
C HIS A 122 7.92 -0.46 -1.44
N TYR A 123 7.91 -0.37 -0.10
CA TYR A 123 8.59 0.68 0.67
C TYR A 123 9.33 0.14 1.90
N ALA A 124 9.73 -1.14 1.88
CA ALA A 124 10.45 -1.76 2.99
C ALA A 124 11.99 -1.65 2.88
N ASP A 125 12.51 -1.06 1.80
CA ASP A 125 13.94 -0.94 1.56
C ASP A 125 14.56 0.33 2.17
N VAL A 126 15.70 0.14 2.84
CA VAL A 126 16.42 1.24 3.50
C VAL A 126 17.12 2.15 2.48
N GLU A 127 17.58 1.60 1.35
CA GLU A 127 18.37 2.35 0.36
C GLU A 127 17.51 3.16 -0.60
N GLY A 128 16.21 2.95 -0.61
CA GLY A 128 15.29 3.57 -1.56
C GLY A 128 15.44 3.06 -3.00
N PRO A 129 14.72 3.72 -3.93
CA PRO A 129 14.32 3.09 -5.20
C PRO A 129 15.47 2.80 -6.16
N PHE A 130 16.54 3.60 -6.13
CA PHE A 130 17.54 3.60 -7.20
C PHE A 130 18.86 2.93 -6.87
N LEU A 131 19.21 2.72 -5.59
CA LEU A 131 20.43 1.98 -5.30
C LEU A 131 20.19 0.49 -5.58
N ASP A 132 21.04 -0.10 -6.41
CA ASP A 132 20.98 -1.51 -6.83
C ASP A 132 19.64 -1.93 -7.48
N TYR A 133 18.92 -1.00 -8.11
CA TYR A 133 17.59 -1.27 -8.68
C TYR A 133 17.58 -2.51 -9.60
N ALA A 134 18.62 -2.70 -10.43
CA ALA A 134 18.73 -3.84 -11.33
C ALA A 134 18.94 -5.17 -10.58
N ALA A 135 19.73 -5.17 -9.49
CA ALA A 135 19.92 -6.36 -8.65
C ALA A 135 18.65 -6.69 -7.83
N LYS A 136 17.83 -5.68 -7.52
CA LYS A 136 16.47 -5.83 -6.96
C LYS A 136 15.46 -6.37 -8.00
N GLY A 137 15.87 -6.56 -9.26
CA GLY A 137 15.00 -7.02 -10.35
C GLY A 137 14.13 -5.93 -10.98
N SER A 138 14.37 -4.66 -10.63
CA SER A 138 13.65 -3.52 -11.18
C SER A 138 14.29 -2.99 -12.46
N HIS A 139 13.49 -2.32 -13.28
CA HIS A 139 13.93 -1.59 -14.47
C HIS A 139 13.67 -0.09 -14.28
N VAL A 140 14.50 0.76 -14.89
CA VAL A 140 14.32 2.22 -14.88
C VAL A 140 14.38 2.80 -16.28
N GLU A 141 13.54 3.80 -16.54
CA GLU A 141 13.47 4.50 -17.82
C GLU A 141 13.37 6.02 -17.60
N LEU A 142 14.12 6.81 -18.38
CA LEU A 142 13.91 8.26 -18.44
C LEU A 142 12.74 8.56 -19.40
N ILE A 143 11.61 8.93 -18.82
CA ILE A 143 10.40 9.29 -19.58
C ILE A 143 10.55 10.68 -20.20
N GLY A 144 11.07 11.64 -19.42
CA GLY A 144 11.22 13.01 -19.88
C GLY A 144 11.57 14.00 -18.78
N GLU A 145 11.10 15.22 -18.95
CA GLU A 145 11.19 16.28 -17.96
C GLU A 145 9.81 16.90 -17.75
N GLU A 146 9.50 17.25 -16.49
CA GLU A 146 8.27 17.92 -16.12
C GLU A 146 8.55 19.03 -15.10
N THR A 147 7.66 20.00 -14.98
CA THR A 147 7.73 21.00 -13.91
C THR A 147 6.81 20.57 -12.76
N ILE A 148 7.39 20.29 -11.59
CA ILE A 148 6.66 20.00 -10.35
C ILE A 148 6.63 21.25 -9.49
N GLY A 149 5.46 21.90 -9.42
CA GLY A 149 5.31 23.21 -8.80
C GLY A 149 6.09 24.27 -9.58
N ASN A 150 7.19 24.77 -9.00
CA ASN A 150 8.10 25.73 -9.66
C ASN A 150 9.47 25.13 -9.97
N ARG A 151 9.63 23.80 -9.88
CA ARG A 151 10.90 23.09 -10.03
C ARG A 151 10.87 22.20 -11.27
N ARG A 152 11.85 22.34 -12.16
CA ARG A 152 12.04 21.41 -13.28
C ARG A 152 12.66 20.12 -12.75
N ALA A 153 12.09 18.98 -13.13
CA ALA A 153 12.51 17.66 -12.70
C ALA A 153 12.63 16.69 -13.89
N TYR A 154 13.54 15.73 -13.78
CA TYR A 154 13.56 14.53 -14.63
C TYR A 154 12.46 13.59 -14.15
N GLN A 155 11.66 13.06 -15.06
CA GLN A 155 10.69 11.99 -14.79
C GLN A 155 11.35 10.66 -15.10
N VAL A 156 11.65 9.89 -14.05
CA VAL A 156 12.25 8.56 -14.15
C VAL A 156 11.21 7.54 -13.67
N ARG A 157 10.80 6.66 -14.57
CA ARG A 157 9.93 5.54 -14.23
C ARG A 157 10.76 4.40 -13.66
N LEU A 158 10.32 3.84 -12.54
CA LEU A 158 10.81 2.58 -12.02
C LEU A 158 9.68 1.56 -12.11
N THR A 159 9.98 0.40 -12.70
CA THR A 159 9.08 -0.76 -12.75
C THR A 159 9.70 -1.88 -11.91
N MET A 160 9.02 -2.28 -10.84
CA MET A 160 9.45 -3.37 -9.96
C MET A 160 9.18 -4.74 -10.60
N MET A 161 9.77 -5.79 -10.03
CA MET A 161 9.65 -7.17 -10.53
C MET A 161 8.22 -7.72 -10.57
N ASP A 162 7.31 -7.18 -9.76
CA ASP A 162 5.88 -7.53 -9.75
C ASP A 162 5.04 -6.64 -10.69
N GLY A 163 5.70 -5.81 -11.50
CA GLY A 163 5.05 -4.90 -12.45
C GLY A 163 4.58 -3.58 -11.85
N TYR A 164 4.83 -3.34 -10.56
CA TYR A 164 4.47 -2.07 -9.94
C TYR A 164 5.31 -0.92 -10.50
N GLU A 165 4.64 0.09 -11.05
CA GLU A 165 5.27 1.27 -11.64
C GLU A 165 5.17 2.48 -10.73
N THR A 166 6.28 3.21 -10.57
CA THR A 166 6.31 4.52 -9.95
C THR A 166 7.12 5.49 -10.80
N ASP A 167 6.53 6.65 -11.10
CA ASP A 167 7.23 7.77 -11.71
C ASP A 167 7.84 8.64 -10.61
N PHE A 168 9.17 8.69 -10.54
CA PHE A 168 9.90 9.57 -9.64
C PHE A 168 10.33 10.84 -10.35
N PHE A 169 10.15 11.98 -9.68
CA PHE A 169 10.50 13.30 -10.20
C PHE A 169 11.76 13.82 -9.48
N ILE A 170 12.89 13.78 -10.17
CA ILE A 170 14.21 14.17 -9.65
C ILE A 170 14.52 15.60 -10.04
N ASP A 171 14.63 16.52 -9.07
CA ASP A 171 14.92 17.93 -9.31
C ASP A 171 16.22 18.14 -10.10
N ARG A 172 16.18 18.96 -11.15
CA ARG A 172 17.33 19.14 -12.05
C ARG A 172 18.51 19.89 -11.43
N ARG A 173 18.26 20.62 -10.34
CA ARG A 173 19.27 21.45 -9.67
C ARG A 173 19.90 20.70 -8.50
N THR A 174 19.08 20.06 -7.68
CA THR A 174 19.53 19.39 -6.45
C THR A 174 19.68 17.88 -6.60
N TYR A 175 19.15 17.28 -7.66
CA TYR A 175 19.06 15.83 -7.86
C TYR A 175 18.32 15.08 -6.76
N MET A 176 17.50 15.76 -5.95
CA MET A 176 16.63 15.11 -4.97
C MET A 176 15.32 14.67 -5.63
N ILE A 177 14.77 13.52 -5.22
CA ILE A 177 13.40 13.13 -5.55
C ILE A 177 12.46 14.09 -4.82
N ILE A 178 11.70 14.88 -5.56
CA ILE A 178 10.82 15.91 -5.01
C ILE A 178 9.35 15.55 -5.12
N ALA A 179 9.01 14.57 -5.96
CA ALA A 179 7.70 13.97 -6.01
C ALA A 179 7.78 12.53 -6.56
N SER A 180 6.71 11.77 -6.33
CA SER A 180 6.46 10.49 -6.99
C SER A 180 4.99 10.40 -7.41
N ARG A 181 4.71 9.71 -8.51
CA ARG A 181 3.36 9.37 -8.95
C ARG A 181 3.22 7.88 -9.18
N HIS A 182 2.10 7.33 -8.74
CA HIS A 182 1.76 5.93 -8.96
C HIS A 182 0.24 5.75 -8.88
N THR A 183 -0.23 4.54 -9.22
CA THR A 183 -1.63 4.16 -9.00
C THR A 183 -1.69 3.03 -8.00
N ALA A 184 -2.14 3.32 -6.78
CA ALA A 184 -2.27 2.35 -5.70
C ALA A 184 -3.46 2.70 -4.80
N SER A 185 -3.85 1.75 -3.96
CA SER A 185 -4.87 1.96 -2.94
C SER A 185 -4.23 2.68 -1.75
N ILE A 186 -4.80 3.83 -1.33
CA ILE A 186 -4.28 4.64 -0.19
C ILE A 186 -4.34 3.87 1.13
N HIS A 187 -5.36 3.03 1.26
CA HIS A 187 -5.44 2.02 2.31
C HIS A 187 -5.47 0.64 1.64
N ALA A 188 -5.04 -0.38 2.38
CA ALA A 188 -5.02 -1.79 2.00
C ALA A 188 -6.30 -2.33 1.30
N PHE A 189 -7.44 -1.65 1.49
CA PHE A 189 -8.76 -2.05 0.99
C PHE A 189 -9.48 -0.94 0.19
N GLY A 190 -8.78 0.16 -0.11
CA GLY A 190 -9.34 1.28 -0.86
C GLY A 190 -9.39 1.02 -2.36
N THR A 191 -10.10 1.88 -3.09
CA THR A 191 -9.96 1.92 -4.54
C THR A 191 -8.56 2.39 -4.90
N ARG A 192 -7.99 1.83 -5.97
CA ARG A 192 -6.74 2.33 -6.54
C ARG A 192 -6.94 3.74 -7.08
N VAL A 193 -6.13 4.68 -6.63
CA VAL A 193 -6.17 6.09 -7.02
C VAL A 193 -4.83 6.46 -7.63
N ALA A 194 -4.85 7.22 -8.73
CA ALA A 194 -3.65 7.84 -9.26
C ALA A 194 -3.31 9.06 -8.41
N SER A 195 -2.18 9.01 -7.70
CA SER A 195 -1.78 10.04 -6.73
C SER A 195 -0.39 10.59 -7.02
N GLU A 196 -0.14 11.81 -6.54
CA GLU A 196 1.17 12.45 -6.49
C GLU A 196 1.55 12.71 -5.03
N THR A 197 2.64 12.08 -4.58
CA THR A 197 3.27 12.42 -3.29
C THR A 197 4.35 13.46 -3.52
N ARG A 198 4.32 14.56 -2.76
CA ARG A 198 5.34 15.62 -2.78
C ARG A 198 6.21 15.54 -1.55
N PHE A 199 7.52 15.63 -1.74
CA PHE A 199 8.51 15.56 -0.65
C PHE A 199 9.17 16.91 -0.41
N SER A 200 9.37 17.25 0.87
CA SER A 200 9.99 18.50 1.29
C SER A 200 10.69 18.35 2.64
N ASP A 201 11.35 19.44 3.08
CA ASP A 201 12.08 19.49 4.35
C ASP A 201 13.15 18.37 4.45
N PHE A 202 14.08 18.38 3.51
CA PHE A 202 15.16 17.40 3.47
C PHE A 202 16.20 17.73 4.54
N ARG A 203 16.47 16.78 5.43
CA ARG A 203 17.46 16.93 6.50
C ARG A 203 18.42 15.74 6.51
N PRO A 204 19.69 15.96 6.91
CA PRO A 204 20.67 14.89 6.97
C PRO A 204 20.45 14.00 8.19
N VAL A 205 20.54 12.69 8.01
CA VAL A 205 20.54 11.65 9.04
C VAL A 205 21.66 10.68 8.70
N ALA A 206 22.66 10.58 9.57
CA ALA A 206 23.87 9.76 9.33
C ALA A 206 24.51 10.01 7.94
N GLY A 207 24.53 11.27 7.49
CA GLY A 207 25.11 11.66 6.18
C GLY A 207 24.19 11.46 4.98
N VAL A 208 22.96 10.99 5.17
CA VAL A 208 21.97 10.76 4.11
C VAL A 208 20.78 11.69 4.27
N LEU A 209 20.33 12.34 3.20
CA LEU A 209 19.16 13.23 3.20
C LEU A 209 17.86 12.43 3.15
N PHE A 210 16.95 12.76 4.07
CA PHE A 210 15.59 12.22 4.13
C PHE A 210 14.55 13.35 4.12
N PRO A 211 13.39 13.17 3.47
CA PRO A 211 12.29 14.11 3.59
C PRO A 211 11.62 13.97 4.96
N PHE A 212 11.50 15.08 5.70
CA PHE A 212 10.75 15.12 6.95
C PHE A 212 9.27 15.47 6.75
N ARG A 213 8.88 15.83 5.51
CA ARG A 213 7.48 16.12 5.18
C ARG A 213 7.08 15.54 3.83
N SER A 214 5.92 14.90 3.78
CA SER A 214 5.22 14.53 2.56
C SER A 214 3.75 14.94 2.58
N SER A 215 3.19 15.17 1.40
CA SER A 215 1.74 15.36 1.19
C SER A 215 1.38 14.64 -0.10
N GLU A 216 0.32 13.86 -0.06
CA GLU A 216 -0.18 13.08 -1.17
C GLU A 216 -1.52 13.64 -1.65
N VAL A 217 -1.62 13.89 -2.95
CA VAL A 217 -2.82 14.41 -3.58
C VAL A 217 -3.31 13.48 -4.68
N GLU A 218 -4.63 13.39 -4.85
CA GLU A 218 -5.24 12.72 -6.00
C GLU A 218 -5.00 13.55 -7.26
N ILE A 219 -4.43 12.95 -8.30
CA ILE A 219 -4.06 13.67 -9.53
C ILE A 219 -5.31 14.22 -10.23
N ALA A 220 -6.39 13.45 -10.26
CA ALA A 220 -7.60 13.82 -10.98
C ALA A 220 -8.34 15.01 -10.37
N THR A 221 -8.31 15.16 -9.04
CA THR A 221 -9.12 16.14 -8.30
C THR A 221 -8.28 17.21 -7.60
N GLY A 222 -6.99 16.98 -7.40
CA GLY A 222 -6.12 17.80 -6.57
C GLY A 222 -6.43 17.71 -5.07
N ARG A 223 -7.34 16.83 -4.66
CA ARG A 223 -7.73 16.65 -3.26
C ARG A 223 -6.57 16.01 -2.48
N GLU A 224 -6.25 16.57 -1.32
CA GLU A 224 -5.29 15.96 -0.39
C GLU A 224 -5.86 14.63 0.14
N LEU A 225 -5.07 13.58 -0.04
CA LEU A 225 -5.37 12.22 0.40
C LEU A 225 -4.77 11.98 1.77
N ASN A 226 -3.51 12.35 1.97
CA ASN A 226 -2.87 12.34 3.27
C ASN A 226 -1.69 13.33 3.32
N ALA A 227 -1.22 13.60 4.53
CA ALA A 227 0.06 14.27 4.77
C ALA A 227 0.76 13.65 5.98
N MET A 228 2.09 13.63 5.93
CA MET A 228 2.97 13.09 6.95
C MET A 228 4.07 14.10 7.26
N GLN A 229 4.31 14.35 8.55
CA GLN A 229 5.49 15.06 9.03
C GLN A 229 6.17 14.27 10.14
N TRP A 230 7.45 13.98 9.98
CA TRP A 230 8.26 13.27 10.96
C TRP A 230 8.89 14.24 11.96
N GLY A 231 8.83 13.92 13.25
CA GLY A 231 9.51 14.68 14.29
C GLY A 231 11.01 14.35 14.34
N SER A 232 11.36 13.07 14.22
CA SER A 232 12.74 12.59 14.11
C SER A 232 12.87 11.44 13.12
N ILE A 233 14.08 11.30 12.58
CA ILE A 233 14.52 10.11 11.86
C ILE A 233 15.90 9.76 12.42
N GLU A 234 16.04 8.56 12.96
CA GLU A 234 17.26 8.06 13.57
C GLU A 234 17.77 6.85 12.78
N ALA A 235 19.06 6.85 12.43
CA ALA A 235 19.69 5.75 11.73
C ALA A 235 20.42 4.81 12.69
N ASN A 236 20.57 3.55 12.27
CA ASN A 236 21.44 2.56 12.89
C ASN A 236 21.16 2.31 14.38
N GLN A 237 19.89 2.40 14.76
CA GLN A 237 19.43 1.99 16.08
C GLN A 237 19.52 0.46 16.21
N ASP A 238 19.93 -0.02 17.39
CA ASP A 238 19.96 -1.43 17.73
C ASP A 238 18.53 -1.90 18.04
N LEU A 239 17.83 -2.34 17.00
CA LEU A 239 16.42 -2.75 17.07
C LEU A 239 16.33 -4.27 17.19
N PRO A 240 15.49 -4.81 18.09
CA PRO A 240 15.25 -6.24 18.15
C PRO A 240 14.56 -6.71 16.86
N VAL A 241 15.20 -7.63 16.11
CA VAL A 241 14.66 -8.14 14.84
C VAL A 241 13.25 -8.72 14.97
N GLN A 242 12.93 -9.29 16.14
CA GLN A 242 11.60 -9.84 16.43
C GLN A 242 10.49 -8.79 16.44
N TRP A 243 10.79 -7.49 16.56
CA TRP A 243 9.78 -6.43 16.47
C TRP A 243 9.15 -6.34 15.07
N PHE A 244 9.88 -6.75 14.04
CA PHE A 244 9.42 -6.70 12.65
C PHE A 244 8.53 -7.88 12.25
N SER A 245 8.37 -8.87 13.13
CA SER A 245 7.49 -10.01 12.95
C SER A 245 6.25 -9.90 13.85
N PRO A 246 5.15 -10.58 13.52
CA PRO A 246 3.96 -10.56 14.36
C PRO A 246 4.24 -10.99 15.81
N PRO A 247 3.55 -10.40 16.80
CA PRO A 247 3.72 -10.76 18.19
C PRO A 247 3.39 -12.24 18.43
N ARG A 248 4.23 -12.89 19.24
CA ARG A 248 4.06 -14.28 19.66
C ARG A 248 3.31 -14.32 20.98
N PHE A 249 2.15 -14.97 20.99
CA PHE A 249 1.31 -15.16 22.16
C PHE A 249 0.46 -16.43 21.98
N GLU A 250 -0.03 -16.99 23.07
CA GLU A 250 -0.96 -18.12 23.01
C GLU A 250 -2.32 -17.62 22.54
N ARG A 251 -2.85 -18.21 21.46
CA ARG A 251 -4.17 -17.84 20.95
C ARG A 251 -5.25 -18.52 21.78
N THR A 252 -6.31 -17.79 22.09
CA THR A 252 -7.57 -18.43 22.51
C THR A 252 -8.18 -19.23 21.35
N PRO A 253 -9.10 -20.18 21.61
CA PRO A 253 -9.79 -20.87 20.54
C PRO A 253 -10.49 -19.92 19.56
N LEU A 254 -11.08 -18.83 20.05
CA LEU A 254 -11.73 -17.82 19.21
C LEU A 254 -10.73 -17.07 18.32
N GLN A 255 -9.57 -16.68 18.85
CA GLN A 255 -8.52 -16.02 18.06
C GLN A 255 -7.96 -16.94 16.97
N ALA A 256 -7.64 -18.20 17.32
CA ALA A 256 -7.15 -19.17 16.36
C ALA A 256 -8.18 -19.43 15.24
N PHE A 257 -9.45 -19.49 15.61
CA PHE A 257 -10.56 -19.58 14.67
C PHE A 257 -10.63 -18.38 13.72
N MET A 258 -10.55 -17.15 14.24
CA MET A 258 -10.57 -15.93 13.43
C MET A 258 -9.40 -15.87 12.44
N GLU A 259 -8.18 -16.14 12.92
CA GLU A 259 -6.97 -16.19 12.07
C GLU A 259 -7.12 -17.26 10.97
N GLN A 260 -7.65 -18.45 11.31
CA GLN A 260 -7.86 -19.53 10.33
C GLN A 260 -8.91 -19.16 9.28
N MET A 261 -10.04 -18.59 9.68
CA MET A 261 -11.09 -18.12 8.78
C MET A 261 -10.55 -17.09 7.80
N PHE A 262 -9.75 -16.14 8.31
CA PHE A 262 -9.10 -15.15 7.45
C PHE A 262 -8.12 -15.80 6.47
N ASN A 263 -7.31 -16.77 6.90
CA ASN A 263 -6.36 -17.45 6.02
C ASN A 263 -7.05 -18.23 4.89
N GLN A 264 -8.29 -18.67 5.10
CA GLN A 264 -9.10 -19.40 4.11
C GLN A 264 -9.99 -18.50 3.26
N ARG A 265 -9.95 -17.17 3.43
CA ARG A 265 -10.88 -16.18 2.85
C ARG A 265 -11.18 -16.28 1.34
N VAL A 266 -10.31 -16.90 0.56
CA VAL A 266 -10.50 -17.08 -0.90
C VAL A 266 -11.25 -18.37 -1.25
N ASP A 267 -11.51 -19.22 -0.27
CA ASP A 267 -12.17 -20.53 -0.40
C ASP A 267 -13.42 -20.57 0.51
N ALA A 268 -14.58 -20.26 -0.06
CA ALA A 268 -15.86 -20.28 0.64
C ALA A 268 -16.14 -21.63 1.33
N PRO A 269 -16.04 -22.78 0.63
CA PRO A 269 -16.18 -24.08 1.28
C PRO A 269 -15.28 -24.27 2.50
N ALA A 270 -14.01 -23.89 2.44
CA ALA A 270 -13.09 -24.00 3.57
C ALA A 270 -13.51 -23.09 4.74
N VAL A 271 -13.85 -21.83 4.47
CA VAL A 271 -14.37 -20.87 5.46
C VAL A 271 -15.61 -21.43 6.16
N LEU A 272 -16.60 -21.91 5.40
CA LEU A 272 -17.83 -22.47 5.96
C LEU A 272 -17.58 -23.77 6.74
N TRP A 273 -16.66 -24.61 6.27
CA TRP A 273 -16.27 -25.84 6.96
C TRP A 273 -15.60 -25.55 8.30
N THR A 274 -14.69 -24.57 8.34
CA THR A 274 -14.03 -24.11 9.57
C THR A 274 -15.04 -23.51 10.54
N TYR A 275 -15.94 -22.64 10.06
CA TYR A 275 -17.04 -22.08 10.85
C TYR A 275 -17.91 -23.17 11.49
N HIS A 276 -18.43 -24.08 10.66
CA HIS A 276 -19.31 -25.16 11.12
C HIS A 276 -18.61 -26.09 12.13
N ASN A 277 -17.37 -26.48 11.87
CA ASN A 277 -16.64 -27.35 12.79
C ASN A 277 -16.33 -26.67 14.11
N PHE A 278 -15.94 -25.39 14.08
CA PHE A 278 -15.67 -24.64 15.31
C PHE A 278 -16.91 -24.53 16.18
N ARG A 279 -18.06 -24.15 15.60
CA ARG A 279 -19.35 -24.11 16.31
C ARG A 279 -19.75 -25.46 16.92
N ARG A 280 -19.44 -26.56 16.24
CA ARG A 280 -19.73 -27.92 16.72
C ARG A 280 -18.83 -28.34 17.89
N THR A 281 -17.56 -27.94 17.88
CA THR A 281 -16.58 -28.34 18.92
C THR A 281 -16.46 -27.35 20.07
N HIS A 282 -16.91 -26.10 19.88
CA HIS A 282 -16.91 -25.03 20.86
C HIS A 282 -18.28 -24.34 20.93
N PRO A 283 -19.35 -25.06 21.30
CA PRO A 283 -20.71 -24.53 21.27
C PRO A 283 -20.93 -23.33 22.23
N ASP A 284 -20.12 -23.23 23.28
CA ASP A 284 -20.24 -22.19 24.31
C ASP A 284 -19.50 -20.89 23.96
N ILE A 285 -18.70 -20.87 22.89
CA ILE A 285 -17.95 -19.68 22.46
C ILE A 285 -18.81 -18.87 21.49
N ASP A 286 -19.06 -17.61 21.83
CA ASP A 286 -19.75 -16.67 20.95
C ASP A 286 -18.87 -16.30 19.74
N THR A 287 -19.33 -16.66 18.54
CA THR A 287 -18.65 -16.38 17.28
C THR A 287 -19.32 -15.27 16.48
N ARG A 288 -20.41 -14.67 16.98
CA ARG A 288 -21.25 -13.74 16.20
C ARG A 288 -20.44 -12.56 15.69
N GLU A 289 -19.74 -11.90 16.61
CA GLU A 289 -18.88 -10.76 16.33
C GLU A 289 -17.66 -11.17 15.49
N ALA A 290 -17.02 -12.30 15.81
CA ALA A 290 -15.89 -12.82 15.06
C ALA A 290 -16.22 -13.06 13.58
N ALA A 291 -17.36 -13.68 13.30
CA ALA A 291 -17.83 -13.91 11.94
C ALA A 291 -18.23 -12.60 11.24
N GLU A 292 -18.77 -11.63 11.98
CA GLU A 292 -19.02 -10.29 11.43
C GLU A 292 -17.70 -9.61 11.02
N ILE A 293 -16.72 -9.54 11.91
CA ILE A 293 -15.41 -8.92 11.68
C ILE A 293 -14.71 -9.56 10.48
N ILE A 294 -14.59 -10.90 10.47
CA ILE A 294 -13.94 -11.60 9.37
C ILE A 294 -14.75 -11.46 8.08
N GLY A 295 -16.08 -11.57 8.11
CA GLY A 295 -16.93 -11.37 6.93
C GLY A 295 -16.70 -10.00 6.29
N PHE A 296 -16.66 -8.92 7.07
CA PHE A 296 -16.38 -7.59 6.53
C PHE A 296 -14.95 -7.42 6.04
N GLN A 297 -13.98 -8.07 6.67
CA GLN A 297 -12.62 -8.07 6.17
C GLN A 297 -12.52 -8.80 4.82
N ILE A 298 -13.23 -9.91 4.65
CA ILE A 298 -13.32 -10.66 3.39
C ILE A 298 -14.02 -9.80 2.31
N LEU A 299 -15.09 -9.06 2.65
CA LEU A 299 -15.74 -8.09 1.74
C LEU A 299 -14.76 -7.02 1.25
N LYS A 300 -13.99 -6.42 2.18
CA LYS A 300 -12.99 -5.39 1.88
C LYS A 300 -11.90 -5.89 0.92
N MET A 301 -11.66 -7.20 0.89
CA MET A 301 -10.73 -7.86 -0.03
C MET A 301 -11.37 -8.27 -1.36
N GLY A 302 -12.62 -7.87 -1.61
CA GLY A 302 -13.35 -8.18 -2.84
C GLY A 302 -13.87 -9.62 -2.94
N GLN A 303 -13.74 -10.43 -1.89
CA GLN A 303 -14.21 -11.82 -1.85
C GLN A 303 -15.69 -11.86 -1.44
N LEU A 304 -16.54 -11.26 -2.29
CA LEU A 304 -17.92 -10.90 -1.96
C LEU A 304 -18.79 -12.11 -1.60
N ASP A 305 -18.75 -13.16 -2.43
CA ASP A 305 -19.58 -14.36 -2.24
C ASP A 305 -19.17 -15.13 -0.98
N GLN A 306 -17.86 -15.23 -0.70
CA GLN A 306 -17.31 -15.89 0.47
C GLN A 306 -17.76 -15.20 1.75
N ALA A 307 -17.71 -13.86 1.77
CA ALA A 307 -18.14 -13.09 2.92
C ALA A 307 -19.65 -13.21 3.16
N ILE A 308 -20.46 -13.10 2.10
CA ILE A 308 -21.92 -13.24 2.21
C ILE A 308 -22.29 -14.62 2.72
N ALA A 309 -21.68 -15.69 2.21
CA ALA A 309 -21.96 -17.05 2.67
C ALA A 309 -21.66 -17.24 4.15
N LEU A 310 -20.53 -16.69 4.65
CA LEU A 310 -20.19 -16.70 6.06
C LEU A 310 -21.23 -15.93 6.92
N LEU A 311 -21.62 -14.74 6.48
CA LEU A 311 -22.56 -13.90 7.22
C LEU A 311 -24.00 -14.45 7.18
N GLU A 312 -24.40 -15.08 6.08
CA GLU A 312 -25.66 -15.82 5.96
C GLU A 312 -25.68 -16.98 6.97
N ARG A 313 -24.58 -17.75 7.05
CA ARG A 313 -24.47 -18.81 8.04
C ARG A 313 -24.51 -18.26 9.47
N ASN A 314 -23.82 -17.16 9.73
CA ASN A 314 -23.81 -16.53 11.05
C ASN A 314 -25.22 -16.07 11.49
N ALA A 315 -25.99 -15.46 10.58
CA ALA A 315 -27.37 -15.05 10.86
C ALA A 315 -28.35 -16.24 10.97
N ALA A 316 -28.08 -17.35 10.28
CA ALA A 316 -28.86 -18.58 10.40
C ALA A 316 -28.63 -19.28 11.76
N ASP A 317 -27.39 -19.30 12.24
CA ASP A 317 -27.04 -19.92 13.53
C ASP A 317 -27.39 -19.05 14.74
N ASN A 318 -27.68 -17.76 14.52
CA ASN A 318 -28.05 -16.80 15.57
C ASN A 318 -29.33 -16.05 15.17
N PRO A 319 -30.47 -16.74 15.03
CA PRO A 319 -31.66 -16.16 14.41
C PRO A 319 -32.30 -15.03 15.22
N ASP A 320 -32.03 -15.00 16.53
CA ASP A 320 -32.57 -14.04 17.51
C ASP A 320 -31.54 -12.94 17.86
N ALA A 321 -30.41 -12.86 17.15
CA ALA A 321 -29.40 -11.83 17.35
C ALA A 321 -29.58 -10.70 16.32
N ALA A 322 -30.04 -9.53 16.79
CA ALA A 322 -30.26 -8.35 15.94
C ALA A 322 -28.97 -7.94 15.20
N ASP A 323 -27.82 -7.96 15.88
CA ASP A 323 -26.51 -7.65 15.28
C ASP A 323 -26.13 -8.60 14.13
N SER A 324 -26.48 -9.89 14.20
CA SER A 324 -26.19 -10.84 13.13
C SER A 324 -27.03 -10.56 11.87
N ALA A 325 -28.31 -10.25 12.04
CA ALA A 325 -29.17 -9.79 10.93
C ALA A 325 -28.67 -8.45 10.36
N PHE A 326 -28.30 -7.51 11.22
CA PHE A 326 -27.74 -6.23 10.81
C PHE A 326 -26.44 -6.38 10.03
N GLY A 327 -25.51 -7.23 10.49
CA GLY A 327 -24.25 -7.53 9.80
C GLY A 327 -24.47 -8.10 8.40
N LEU A 328 -25.41 -9.05 8.24
CA LEU A 328 -25.78 -9.56 6.92
C LEU A 328 -26.42 -8.49 6.02
N GLY A 329 -27.31 -7.67 6.57
CA GLY A 329 -27.92 -6.55 5.83
C GLY A 329 -26.89 -5.54 5.33
N ARG A 330 -25.88 -5.24 6.15
CA ARG A 330 -24.74 -4.39 5.76
C ARG A 330 -23.94 -5.01 4.61
N ALA A 331 -23.67 -6.31 4.67
CA ALA A 331 -22.95 -7.00 3.59
C ALA A 331 -23.70 -6.93 2.27
N TYR A 332 -25.02 -7.19 2.28
CA TYR A 332 -25.85 -7.03 1.09
C TYR A 332 -25.85 -5.59 0.57
N ALA A 333 -25.93 -4.60 1.46
CA ALA A 333 -25.86 -3.20 1.06
C ALA A 333 -24.53 -2.85 0.38
N THR A 334 -23.40 -3.35 0.92
CA THR A 334 -22.06 -3.16 0.33
C THR A 334 -21.97 -3.69 -1.10
N VAL A 335 -22.65 -4.79 -1.41
CA VAL A 335 -22.63 -5.39 -2.75
C VAL A 335 -23.80 -4.94 -3.65
N GLY A 336 -24.57 -3.94 -3.24
CA GLY A 336 -25.69 -3.41 -4.02
C GLY A 336 -26.96 -4.27 -4.03
N ARG A 337 -27.04 -5.31 -3.18
CA ARG A 337 -28.21 -6.16 -2.99
C ARG A 337 -29.23 -5.49 -2.06
N THR A 338 -29.77 -4.35 -2.52
CA THR A 338 -30.60 -3.43 -1.71
C THR A 338 -31.85 -4.08 -1.14
N ALA A 339 -32.52 -4.96 -1.89
CA ALA A 339 -33.74 -5.61 -1.44
C ALA A 339 -33.46 -6.57 -0.26
N GLU A 340 -32.39 -7.37 -0.36
CA GLU A 340 -31.94 -8.25 0.70
C GLU A 340 -31.42 -7.46 1.90
N ALA A 341 -30.66 -6.39 1.68
CA ALA A 341 -30.21 -5.49 2.74
C ALA A 341 -31.39 -4.94 3.55
N ARG A 342 -32.42 -4.43 2.85
CA ARG A 342 -33.65 -3.91 3.47
C ARG A 342 -34.36 -4.97 4.30
N ARG A 343 -34.46 -6.20 3.79
CA ARG A 343 -35.07 -7.33 4.50
C ARG A 343 -34.34 -7.63 5.81
N GLU A 344 -33.02 -7.74 5.78
CA GLU A 344 -32.24 -8.07 6.98
C GLU A 344 -32.18 -6.91 7.99
N PHE A 345 -32.14 -5.65 7.55
CA PHE A 345 -32.28 -4.52 8.47
C PHE A 345 -33.65 -4.48 9.15
N ASN A 346 -34.73 -4.76 8.43
CA ASN A 346 -36.05 -4.89 9.03
C ASN A 346 -36.12 -6.05 10.03
N ARG A 347 -35.47 -7.18 9.72
CA ARG A 347 -35.37 -8.31 10.65
C ARG A 347 -34.62 -7.91 11.93
N ALA A 348 -33.50 -7.20 11.83
CA ALA A 348 -32.78 -6.69 13.00
C ALA A 348 -33.69 -5.81 13.89
N LEU A 349 -34.51 -4.94 13.27
CA LEU A 349 -35.48 -4.08 13.99
C LEU A 349 -36.69 -4.83 14.55
N GLN A 350 -37.06 -5.97 13.99
CA GLN A 350 -38.09 -6.85 14.57
C GLN A 350 -37.59 -7.53 15.83
N ILE A 351 -36.32 -7.96 15.83
CA ILE A 351 -35.66 -8.58 17.00
C ILE A 351 -35.41 -7.53 18.09
N GLU A 352 -34.87 -6.37 17.69
CA GLU A 352 -34.56 -5.26 18.59
C GLU A 352 -35.08 -3.93 17.99
N PRO A 353 -36.30 -3.48 18.37
CA PRO A 353 -36.88 -2.24 17.85
C PRO A 353 -36.04 -0.97 18.10
N GLY A 354 -35.15 -1.00 19.10
CA GLY A 354 -34.24 0.09 19.45
C GLY A 354 -32.90 0.09 18.71
N HIS A 355 -32.66 -0.84 17.77
CA HIS A 355 -31.36 -1.04 17.15
C HIS A 355 -30.93 0.12 16.23
N ALA A 356 -30.30 1.14 16.82
CA ALA A 356 -30.03 2.43 16.20
C ALA A 356 -29.21 2.35 14.90
N ARG A 357 -28.26 1.41 14.80
CA ARG A 357 -27.44 1.22 13.59
C ARG A 357 -28.28 0.71 12.41
N ALA A 358 -29.25 -0.17 12.68
CA ALA A 358 -30.13 -0.73 11.65
C ALA A 358 -31.12 0.33 11.15
N THR A 359 -31.70 1.12 12.05
CA THR A 359 -32.58 2.25 11.67
C THR A 359 -31.87 3.22 10.74
N ARG A 360 -30.63 3.62 11.07
CA ARG A 360 -29.84 4.52 10.23
C ARG A 360 -29.50 3.89 8.87
N ALA A 361 -29.06 2.64 8.87
CA ALA A 361 -28.69 1.94 7.63
C ALA A 361 -29.89 1.76 6.69
N LEU A 362 -31.06 1.41 7.23
CA LEU A 362 -32.30 1.27 6.48
C LEU A 362 -32.75 2.58 5.84
N ALA A 363 -32.63 3.70 6.57
CA ALA A 363 -32.95 5.04 6.08
C ALA A 363 -31.98 5.52 4.98
N ALA A 364 -30.75 5.03 4.98
CA ALA A 364 -29.74 5.36 3.98
C ALA A 364 -29.84 4.53 2.69
N LEU A 365 -30.65 3.45 2.67
CA LEU A 365 -30.84 2.65 1.45
C LEU A 365 -31.64 3.44 0.40
N PRO A 366 -31.28 3.34 -0.89
CA PRO A 366 -32.05 3.98 -1.95
C PRO A 366 -33.51 3.52 -1.94
N PRO A 367 -34.47 4.39 -2.28
CA PRO A 367 -35.86 4.00 -2.46
C PRO A 367 -35.97 2.96 -3.58
N ASN A 368 -36.92 2.03 -3.43
CA ASN A 368 -37.17 0.98 -4.43
C ASN A 368 -37.63 1.54 -5.77
#